data_AF-A0A258CF13-F1
#
_entry.id   AF-A0A258CF13-F1
#
_cell.length_a   1.000
_cell.length_b   1.000
_cell.length_c   1.000
_cell.angle_alpha   90.00
_cell.angle_beta   90.00
_cell.angle_gamma   90.00
#
_symmetry.space_group_name_H-M   'P 1'
#
loop_
_entity.id
_entity.type
_entity.pdbx_description
1 polymer ?
#
loop_
_entity_poly.entity_id
_entity_poly.type
_entity_poly.pdbx_seq_one_letter_code
_entity_poly.pdbx_strand_id
1 'polypeptide(L)'
;MQQKKPKPDALSVEERALFRDSVAGARPLEQDKIPPVVRRSKQKRLPTAAAELSAQKLFFFSDEYEAITDTSGSLSFVQQGDDPMLAGRLRRGELEPQVVLDLHGMTANEAKTQLAGLLDYCQQQQFNCACVVHGKGLGILARKVPNWLVQHPNVRAFHTAPKSWGKHGAL
;
A
#
# COMPACT_ATOMS: atom_id res chain seq x y z
N MET A 1 -23.63 41.88 3.15
CA MET A 1 -23.92 41.10 4.37
C MET A 1 -24.75 39.89 3.96
N GLN A 2 -24.15 38.70 3.89
CA GLN A 2 -24.83 37.49 3.42
C GLN A 2 -25.53 36.81 4.60
N GLN A 3 -26.84 36.63 4.50
CA GLN A 3 -27.65 35.93 5.50
C GLN A 3 -27.40 34.41 5.40
N LYS A 4 -26.97 33.81 6.50
CA LYS A 4 -26.83 32.34 6.63
C LYS A 4 -28.21 31.69 6.58
N LYS A 5 -28.42 30.77 5.63
CA LYS A 5 -29.61 29.90 5.59
C LYS A 5 -29.67 29.02 6.87
N PRO A 6 -30.84 28.83 7.49
CA PRO A 6 -30.98 27.96 8.67
C PRO A 6 -30.83 26.48 8.28
N LYS A 7 -30.16 25.70 9.13
CA LYS A 7 -30.04 24.24 9.02
C LYS A 7 -31.42 23.58 9.18
N PRO A 8 -31.85 22.66 8.32
CA PRO A 8 -33.08 21.92 8.50
C PRO A 8 -32.77 20.67 9.35
N ASP A 9 -32.88 20.76 10.67
CA ASP A 9 -32.87 19.54 11.50
C ASP A 9 -33.44 19.77 12.91
N ALA A 10 -34.65 20.31 12.98
CA ALA A 10 -35.40 20.38 14.23
C ALA A 10 -36.65 19.52 14.09
N LEU A 11 -36.51 18.22 14.39
CA LEU A 11 -37.65 17.31 14.53
C LEU A 11 -38.72 17.98 15.41
N SER A 12 -39.95 17.98 14.93
CA SER A 12 -41.10 18.55 15.65
C SER A 12 -41.36 17.79 16.94
N VAL A 13 -42.10 18.42 17.86
CA VAL A 13 -42.47 17.78 19.14
C VAL A 13 -43.30 16.52 18.90
N GLU A 14 -44.14 16.54 17.86
CA GLU A 14 -44.99 15.41 17.46
C GLU A 14 -44.17 14.25 16.88
N GLU A 15 -43.18 14.55 16.02
CA GLU A 15 -42.29 13.53 15.44
C GLU A 15 -41.46 12.82 16.53
N ARG A 16 -41.03 13.58 17.55
CA ARG A 16 -40.32 13.03 18.71
C ARG A 16 -41.22 12.18 19.59
N ALA A 17 -42.49 12.54 19.73
CA ALA A 17 -43.46 11.76 20.49
C ALA A 17 -43.77 10.44 19.76
N LEU A 18 -44.03 10.49 18.45
CA LEU A 18 -44.28 9.32 17.62
C LEU A 18 -43.10 8.33 17.64
N PHE A 19 -41.86 8.85 17.58
CA PHE A 19 -40.67 8.01 17.70
C PHE A 19 -40.55 7.34 19.07
N ARG A 20 -40.87 8.05 20.17
CA ARG A 20 -40.82 7.47 21.52
C ARG A 20 -41.84 6.37 21.70
N ASP A 21 -43.05 6.56 21.17
CA ASP A 21 -44.10 5.54 21.21
C ASP A 21 -43.71 4.30 20.39
N SER A 22 -43.08 4.49 19.23
CA SER A 22 -42.68 3.36 18.37
C SER A 22 -41.54 2.52 18.96
N VAL A 23 -40.72 3.09 19.85
CA VAL A 23 -39.60 2.38 20.52
C VAL A 23 -39.89 2.00 21.98
N ALA A 24 -41.08 2.28 22.50
CA ALA A 24 -41.43 2.10 23.92
C ALA A 24 -41.27 0.66 24.46
N GLY A 25 -41.24 -0.36 23.59
CA GLY A 25 -41.01 -1.76 23.94
C GLY A 25 -39.58 -2.27 23.75
N ALA A 26 -38.64 -1.41 23.33
CA ALA A 26 -37.28 -1.81 23.05
C ALA A 26 -36.52 -2.14 24.35
N ARG A 27 -36.01 -3.36 24.46
CA ARG A 27 -35.11 -3.74 25.55
C ARG A 27 -33.71 -3.24 25.23
N PRO A 28 -33.04 -2.50 26.15
CA PRO A 28 -31.64 -2.18 25.99
C PRO A 28 -30.84 -3.47 25.76
N LEU A 29 -30.05 -3.50 24.70
CA LEU A 29 -29.13 -4.61 24.46
C LEU A 29 -28.05 -4.57 25.56
N GLU A 30 -27.81 -5.70 26.23
CA GLU A 30 -26.68 -5.81 27.13
C GLU A 30 -25.39 -5.66 26.31
N GLN A 31 -24.73 -4.51 26.46
CA GLN A 31 -23.47 -4.24 25.80
C GLN A 31 -22.35 -4.79 26.68
N ASP A 32 -21.84 -5.97 26.34
CA ASP A 32 -20.55 -6.45 26.83
C ASP A 32 -19.43 -5.60 26.21
N LYS A 33 -19.23 -4.40 26.79
CA LYS A 33 -18.19 -3.48 26.35
C LYS A 33 -16.87 -3.91 26.98
N ILE A 34 -16.08 -4.66 26.23
CA ILE A 34 -14.65 -4.74 26.48
C ILE A 34 -14.09 -3.34 26.16
N PRO A 35 -13.53 -2.61 27.14
CA PRO A 35 -12.91 -1.33 26.83
C PRO A 35 -11.79 -1.57 25.82
N PRO A 36 -11.68 -0.75 24.74
CA PRO A 36 -10.59 -0.91 23.79
C PRO A 36 -9.28 -0.82 24.56
N VAL A 37 -8.57 -1.95 24.63
CA VAL A 37 -7.26 -2.02 25.27
C VAL A 37 -6.36 -1.13 24.42
N VAL A 38 -6.06 0.06 24.94
CA VAL A 38 -5.03 0.93 24.36
C VAL A 38 -3.72 0.19 24.55
N ARG A 39 -3.34 -0.64 23.57
CA ARG A 39 -2.00 -1.19 23.49
C ARG A 39 -1.06 0.00 23.35
N ARG A 40 -0.52 0.48 24.46
CA ARG A 40 0.66 1.35 24.44
C ARG A 40 1.74 0.54 23.75
N SER A 41 1.94 0.77 22.45
CA SER A 41 3.11 0.24 21.79
C SER A 41 4.30 0.88 22.51
N LYS A 42 5.01 0.08 23.30
CA LYS A 42 6.34 0.48 23.71
C LYS A 42 7.11 0.52 22.41
N GLN A 43 7.27 1.69 21.82
CA GLN A 43 8.19 1.89 20.72
C GLN A 43 9.56 1.47 21.25
N LYS A 44 9.94 0.21 20.98
CA LYS A 44 11.29 -0.26 21.24
C LYS A 44 12.16 0.62 20.38
N ARG A 45 12.98 1.46 21.02
CA ARG A 45 14.04 2.18 20.32
C ARG A 45 14.90 1.12 19.64
N LEU A 46 14.93 1.14 18.32
CA LEU A 46 15.86 0.31 17.58
C LEU A 46 17.28 0.67 18.02
N PRO A 47 18.18 -0.31 18.19
CA PRO A 47 19.60 -0.04 18.33
C PRO A 47 20.08 0.88 17.20
N THR A 48 20.94 1.86 17.51
CA THR A 48 21.40 2.89 16.56
C THR A 48 21.93 2.30 15.25
N ALA A 49 22.75 1.25 15.31
CA ALA A 49 23.28 0.56 14.13
C ALA A 49 22.19 -0.05 13.21
N ALA A 50 21.12 -0.59 13.79
CA ALA A 50 20.01 -1.15 13.01
C ALA A 50 19.17 -0.05 12.34
N ALA A 51 19.05 1.11 12.98
CA ALA A 51 18.38 2.28 12.42
C ALA A 51 19.19 2.88 11.25
N GLU A 52 20.51 2.98 11.40
CA GLU A 52 21.42 3.45 10.35
C GLU A 52 21.39 2.54 9.11
N LEU A 53 21.47 1.22 9.30
CA LEU A 53 21.37 0.27 8.19
C LEU A 53 20.02 0.37 7.47
N SER A 54 18.93 0.55 8.22
CA SER A 54 17.60 0.76 7.65
C SER A 54 17.54 2.05 6.83
N ALA A 55 18.14 3.14 7.33
CA ALA A 55 18.20 4.41 6.62
C ALA A 55 19.02 4.30 5.31
N GLN A 56 20.12 3.55 5.31
CA GLN A 56 20.92 3.29 4.11
C GLN A 56 20.14 2.52 3.05
N LYS A 57 19.36 1.50 3.45
CA LYS A 57 18.50 0.75 2.51
C LYS A 57 17.39 1.62 1.92
N LEU A 58 16.86 2.55 2.72
CA LEU A 58 15.81 3.47 2.31
C LEU A 58 16.31 4.63 1.43
N PHE A 59 17.63 4.84 1.36
CA PHE A 59 18.27 5.96 0.66
C PHE A 59 17.85 6.05 -0.82
N PHE A 60 17.71 4.91 -1.50
CA PHE A 60 17.38 4.86 -2.93
C PHE A 60 15.90 5.12 -3.23
N PHE A 61 15.03 5.23 -2.23
CA PHE A 61 13.61 5.39 -2.46
C PHE A 61 13.18 6.83 -2.18
N SER A 62 13.36 7.75 -3.14
CA SER A 62 12.79 9.09 -3.00
C SER A 62 11.28 9.07 -3.23
N ASP A 63 10.54 9.80 -2.38
CA ASP A 63 9.09 10.00 -2.54
C ASP A 63 8.75 11.14 -3.52
N GLU A 64 9.72 11.98 -3.86
CA GLU A 64 9.55 13.14 -4.76
C GLU A 64 9.86 12.78 -6.22
N TYR A 65 10.49 11.62 -6.45
CA TYR A 65 10.86 11.18 -7.80
C TYR A 65 9.67 10.50 -8.49
N GLU A 66 9.26 11.05 -9.64
CA GLU A 66 8.20 10.52 -10.48
C GLU A 66 8.70 10.32 -11.92
N ALA A 67 9.20 9.12 -12.23
CA ALA A 67 9.55 8.71 -13.60
C ALA A 67 8.33 8.19 -14.38
N ILE A 68 7.39 7.54 -13.68
CA ILE A 68 6.22 6.90 -14.26
C ILE A 68 4.99 7.69 -13.85
N THR A 69 4.45 8.43 -14.81
CA THR A 69 3.28 9.30 -14.64
C THR A 69 1.98 8.61 -15.05
N ASP A 70 2.01 7.73 -16.05
CA ASP A 70 0.85 6.94 -16.46
C ASP A 70 0.88 5.53 -15.85
N THR A 71 -0.11 5.25 -15.01
CA THR A 71 -0.33 3.95 -14.34
C THR A 71 -1.62 3.27 -14.82
N SER A 72 -2.29 3.83 -15.82
CA SER A 72 -3.59 3.32 -16.32
C SER A 72 -3.46 2.04 -17.15
N GLY A 73 -2.24 1.74 -17.64
CA GLY A 73 -1.96 0.63 -18.55
C GLY A 73 -1.10 -0.49 -17.96
N SER A 74 -0.38 -1.17 -18.86
CA SER A 74 0.66 -2.12 -18.50
C SER A 74 1.96 -1.36 -18.33
N LEU A 75 2.51 -1.39 -17.12
CA LEU A 75 3.82 -0.85 -16.81
C LEU A 75 4.91 -1.77 -17.33
N SER A 76 5.99 -1.18 -17.83
CA SER A 76 7.17 -1.88 -18.33
C SER A 76 8.39 -0.99 -18.16
N PHE A 77 9.45 -1.51 -17.59
CA PHE A 77 10.70 -0.81 -17.36
C PHE A 77 11.87 -1.77 -17.50
N VAL A 78 12.97 -1.28 -18.08
CA VAL A 78 14.27 -1.95 -18.13
C VAL A 78 15.34 -0.91 -17.82
N GLN A 79 16.26 -1.26 -16.94
CA GLN A 79 17.38 -0.43 -16.53
C GLN A 79 18.33 -0.18 -17.71
N GLN A 80 18.95 0.99 -17.75
CA GLN A 80 19.90 1.31 -18.81
C GLN A 80 21.12 0.38 -18.74
N GLY A 81 21.45 -0.23 -19.89
CA GLY A 81 22.58 -1.17 -20.01
C GLY A 81 22.21 -2.64 -19.78
N ASP A 82 20.97 -2.93 -19.37
CA ASP A 82 20.44 -4.29 -19.28
C ASP A 82 19.81 -4.77 -20.59
N ASP A 83 19.51 -6.07 -20.68
CA ASP A 83 18.89 -6.70 -21.85
C ASP A 83 17.46 -6.15 -22.07
N PRO A 84 17.17 -5.48 -23.22
CA PRO A 84 15.84 -4.94 -23.54
C PRO A 84 14.73 -5.99 -23.55
N MET A 85 15.06 -7.27 -23.69
CA MET A 85 14.10 -8.36 -23.69
C MET A 85 13.60 -8.75 -22.30
N LEU A 86 14.26 -8.32 -21.21
CA LEU A 86 13.89 -8.72 -19.84
C LEU A 86 12.42 -8.42 -19.50
N ALA A 87 11.93 -7.22 -19.76
CA ALA A 87 10.53 -6.88 -19.51
C ALA A 87 9.57 -7.73 -20.37
N GLY A 88 9.96 -8.06 -21.61
CA GLY A 88 9.20 -8.98 -22.47
C GLY A 88 9.14 -10.40 -21.92
N ARG A 89 10.24 -10.89 -21.34
CA ARG A 89 10.32 -12.21 -20.68
C ARG A 89 9.45 -12.26 -19.42
N LEU A 90 9.46 -11.19 -18.61
CA LEU A 90 8.54 -11.03 -17.47
C LEU A 90 7.08 -11.05 -17.91
N ARG A 91 6.72 -10.29 -18.97
CA ARG A 91 5.36 -10.27 -19.54
C ARG A 91 4.88 -11.65 -20.00
N ARG A 92 5.78 -12.46 -20.58
CA ARG A 92 5.47 -13.82 -21.03
C ARG A 92 5.46 -14.86 -19.90
N GLY A 93 5.90 -14.48 -18.70
CA GLY A 93 5.98 -15.39 -17.55
C GLY A 93 7.16 -16.37 -17.62
N GLU A 94 8.20 -16.07 -18.41
CA GLU A 94 9.41 -16.91 -18.48
C GLU A 94 10.28 -16.81 -17.22
N LEU A 95 10.15 -15.70 -16.50
CA LEU A 95 10.81 -15.46 -15.22
C LEU A 95 9.74 -15.59 -14.13
N GLU A 96 9.68 -16.75 -13.49
CA GLU A 96 8.73 -17.00 -12.42
C GLU A 96 9.23 -16.39 -11.09
N PRO A 97 8.36 -15.70 -10.34
CA PRO A 97 8.73 -15.09 -9.08
C PRO A 97 9.00 -16.17 -8.02
N GLN A 98 10.15 -16.07 -7.35
CA GLN A 98 10.58 -16.99 -6.30
C GLN A 98 10.08 -16.56 -4.92
N VAL A 99 9.73 -15.27 -4.79
CA VAL A 99 9.19 -14.67 -3.58
C VAL A 99 8.09 -13.68 -3.97
N VAL A 100 7.08 -13.57 -3.10
CA VAL A 100 5.98 -12.63 -3.26
C VAL A 100 5.94 -11.72 -2.04
N LEU A 101 5.89 -10.41 -2.28
CA LEU A 101 5.64 -9.42 -1.25
C LEU A 101 4.25 -8.85 -1.43
N ASP A 102 3.45 -8.91 -0.38
CA ASP A 102 2.14 -8.29 -0.36
C ASP A 102 2.18 -6.96 0.41
N LEU A 103 1.82 -5.89 -0.27
CA LEU A 103 1.80 -4.52 0.24
C LEU A 103 0.38 -3.98 0.39
N HIS A 104 -0.65 -4.74 0.02
CA HIS A 104 -2.01 -4.22 0.06
C HIS A 104 -2.39 -3.81 1.49
N GLY A 105 -3.05 -2.66 1.63
CA GLY A 105 -3.48 -2.15 2.94
C GLY A 105 -2.37 -1.55 3.81
N MET A 106 -1.10 -1.60 3.39
CA MET A 106 -0.01 -0.91 4.08
C MET A 106 -0.02 0.59 3.79
N THR A 107 0.49 1.37 4.75
CA THR A 107 0.83 2.77 4.48
C THR A 107 2.02 2.86 3.52
N ALA A 108 2.19 4.00 2.86
CA ALA A 108 3.32 4.21 1.94
C ALA A 108 4.67 3.98 2.63
N ASN A 109 4.84 4.44 3.87
CA ASN A 109 6.10 4.29 4.61
C ASN A 109 6.39 2.83 4.99
N GLU A 110 5.36 2.08 5.41
CA GLU A 110 5.50 0.65 5.69
C GLU A 110 5.84 -0.11 4.41
N ALA A 111 5.12 0.15 3.32
CA ALA A 111 5.34 -0.49 2.03
C ALA A 111 6.76 -0.24 1.50
N LYS A 112 7.27 0.98 1.62
CA LYS A 112 8.64 1.36 1.27
C LYS A 112 9.69 0.58 2.06
N THR A 113 9.46 0.42 3.37
CA THR A 113 10.35 -0.36 4.26
C THR A 113 10.33 -1.84 3.91
N GLN A 114 9.14 -2.40 3.65
CA GLN A 114 9.00 -3.80 3.23
C GLN A 114 9.62 -4.05 1.85
N LEU A 115 9.46 -3.12 0.91
CA LEU A 115 10.08 -3.20 -0.41
C LEU A 115 11.61 -3.20 -0.33
N ALA A 116 12.18 -2.33 0.51
CA ALA A 116 13.62 -2.33 0.78
C ALA A 116 14.10 -3.67 1.38
N GLY A 117 13.32 -4.22 2.31
CA GLY A 117 13.57 -5.53 2.91
C GLY A 117 13.51 -6.67 1.88
N LEU A 118 12.54 -6.63 0.96
CA LEU A 118 12.42 -7.62 -0.12
C LEU A 118 13.64 -7.62 -1.03
N LEU A 119 14.11 -6.45 -1.47
CA LEU A 119 15.26 -6.38 -2.37
C LEU A 119 16.55 -6.89 -1.71
N ASP A 120 16.75 -6.55 -0.43
CA ASP A 120 17.85 -7.09 0.37
C ASP A 120 17.72 -8.60 0.57
N TYR A 121 16.51 -9.11 0.82
CA TYR A 121 16.24 -10.53 0.92
C TYR A 121 16.52 -11.27 -0.40
N CYS A 122 16.06 -10.74 -1.54
CA CYS A 122 16.37 -11.28 -2.86
C CYS A 122 17.88 -11.30 -3.12
N GLN A 123 18.59 -10.25 -2.73
CA GLN A 123 20.05 -10.21 -2.84
C GLN A 123 20.71 -11.28 -1.95
N GLN A 124 20.27 -11.47 -0.71
CA GLN A 124 20.85 -12.48 0.18
C GLN A 124 20.58 -13.90 -0.28
N GLN A 125 19.37 -14.18 -0.78
CA GLN A 125 18.96 -15.50 -1.26
C GLN A 125 19.30 -15.77 -2.73
N GLN A 126 19.89 -14.78 -3.43
CA GLN A 126 20.20 -14.85 -4.86
C GLN A 126 18.95 -15.16 -5.71
N PHE A 127 17.80 -14.58 -5.33
CA PHE A 127 16.58 -14.65 -6.12
C PHE A 127 16.63 -13.63 -7.26
N ASN A 128 16.31 -14.10 -8.46
CA ASN A 128 16.37 -13.30 -9.69
C ASN A 128 15.03 -12.65 -10.05
N CYS A 129 13.93 -13.16 -9.50
CA CYS A 129 12.58 -12.65 -9.76
C CYS A 129 11.73 -12.68 -8.49
N ALA A 130 10.99 -11.59 -8.26
CA ALA A 130 10.05 -11.43 -7.17
C ALA A 130 8.77 -10.79 -7.70
N CYS A 131 7.64 -11.07 -7.06
CA CYS A 131 6.37 -10.42 -7.36
C CYS A 131 6.01 -9.46 -6.23
N VAL A 132 5.60 -8.24 -6.58
CA VAL A 132 5.18 -7.21 -5.63
C VAL A 132 3.71 -6.90 -5.84
N VAL A 133 2.87 -7.32 -4.90
CA VAL A 133 1.43 -7.08 -4.91
C VAL A 133 1.15 -5.76 -4.20
N HIS A 134 0.96 -4.69 -4.95
CA HIS A 134 0.64 -3.36 -4.39
C HIS A 134 -0.88 -3.13 -4.21
N GLY A 135 -1.71 -3.97 -4.84
CA GLY A 135 -3.16 -3.86 -4.82
C GLY A 135 -3.71 -2.71 -5.68
N LYS A 136 -5.03 -2.65 -5.84
CA LYS A 136 -5.69 -1.65 -6.70
C LYS A 136 -6.10 -0.40 -5.92
N GLY A 137 -6.80 -0.57 -4.80
CA GLY A 137 -7.11 0.46 -3.79
C GLY A 137 -7.36 1.87 -4.34
N LEU A 138 -6.83 2.88 -3.64
CA LEU A 138 -6.78 4.28 -4.08
C LEU A 138 -5.66 4.56 -5.10
N GLY A 139 -4.96 3.53 -5.59
CA GLY A 139 -3.85 3.67 -6.52
C GLY A 139 -2.58 4.33 -5.95
N ILE A 140 -2.50 4.60 -4.64
CA ILE A 140 -1.34 5.27 -4.03
C ILE A 140 -0.08 4.42 -4.18
N LEU A 141 -0.12 3.15 -3.75
CA LEU A 141 1.01 2.23 -3.90
C LEU A 141 1.26 1.85 -5.36
N ALA A 142 0.20 1.73 -6.17
CA ALA A 142 0.32 1.48 -7.61
C ALA A 142 1.11 2.58 -8.33
N ARG A 143 1.06 3.83 -7.85
CA ARG A 143 1.88 4.95 -8.34
C ARG A 143 3.27 4.99 -7.73
N LYS A 144 3.39 4.77 -6.42
CA LYS A 144 4.67 4.91 -5.71
C LYS A 144 5.65 3.77 -5.96
N VAL A 145 5.19 2.52 -5.95
CA VAL A 145 6.06 1.33 -6.05
C VAL A 145 6.88 1.32 -7.35
N PRO A 146 6.31 1.54 -8.55
CA PRO A 146 7.10 1.62 -9.77
C PRO A 146 8.18 2.72 -9.71
N ASN A 147 7.82 3.90 -9.20
CA ASN A 147 8.74 5.03 -9.08
C ASN A 147 9.89 4.77 -8.11
N TRP A 148 9.63 4.04 -7.02
CA TRP A 148 10.65 3.56 -6.10
C TRP A 148 11.57 2.51 -6.74
N LEU A 149 11.01 1.56 -7.49
CA LEU A 149 11.77 0.49 -8.14
C LEU A 149 12.75 1.01 -9.20
N VAL A 150 12.37 2.03 -9.98
CA VAL A 150 13.24 2.68 -10.99
C VAL A 150 14.52 3.25 -10.38
N GLN A 151 14.46 3.70 -9.12
CA GLN A 151 15.60 4.34 -8.45
C GLN A 151 16.60 3.34 -7.87
N HIS A 152 16.20 2.07 -7.69
CA HIS A 152 16.98 1.12 -6.93
C HIS A 152 17.99 0.36 -7.82
N PRO A 153 19.30 0.35 -7.49
CA PRO A 153 20.34 -0.18 -8.38
C PRO A 153 20.22 -1.68 -8.67
N ASN A 154 19.65 -2.46 -7.75
CA ASN A 154 19.47 -3.90 -7.93
C ASN A 154 18.25 -4.26 -8.81
N VAL A 155 17.44 -3.29 -9.24
CA VAL A 155 16.26 -3.54 -10.07
C VAL A 155 16.66 -3.41 -11.54
N ARG A 156 16.71 -4.55 -12.24
CA ARG A 156 17.12 -4.62 -13.66
C ARG A 156 15.97 -4.34 -14.62
N ALA A 157 14.78 -4.81 -14.28
CA ALA A 157 13.55 -4.63 -15.06
C ALA A 157 12.33 -4.95 -14.20
N PHE A 158 11.18 -4.42 -14.59
CA PHE A 158 9.88 -4.87 -14.09
C PHE A 158 8.81 -4.72 -15.18
N HIS A 159 7.72 -5.45 -15.03
CA HIS A 159 6.56 -5.36 -15.91
C HIS A 159 5.30 -5.59 -15.07
N THR A 160 4.13 -5.11 -15.50
CA THR A 160 2.86 -5.51 -14.87
C THR A 160 2.75 -7.03 -14.83
N ALA A 161 2.44 -7.58 -13.66
CA ALA A 161 2.38 -9.01 -13.47
C ALA A 161 1.42 -9.68 -14.48
N PRO A 162 1.67 -10.92 -14.91
CA PRO A 162 0.72 -11.66 -15.73
C PRO A 162 -0.55 -12.00 -14.93
N LYS A 163 -1.57 -12.53 -15.61
CA LYS A 163 -2.89 -12.81 -15.01
C LYS A 163 -2.82 -13.73 -13.79
N SER A 164 -1.89 -14.70 -13.77
CA SER A 164 -1.66 -15.63 -12.66
C SER A 164 -1.17 -14.95 -11.38
N TRP A 165 -0.51 -13.80 -11.49
CA TRP A 165 0.19 -13.13 -10.39
C TRP A 165 -0.43 -11.77 -9.99
N GLY A 166 -1.66 -11.48 -10.43
CA GLY A 166 -2.43 -10.32 -9.96
C GLY A 166 -2.66 -9.19 -10.98
N LYS A 167 -2.14 -9.33 -12.21
CA LYS A 167 -2.34 -8.35 -13.30
C LYS A 167 -1.98 -6.93 -12.85
N HIS A 168 -2.84 -5.94 -13.11
CA HIS A 168 -2.64 -4.53 -12.73
C HIS A 168 -2.60 -4.26 -11.21
N GLY A 169 -2.75 -5.28 -10.36
CA GLY A 169 -2.56 -5.15 -8.91
C GLY A 169 -1.16 -5.53 -8.44
N ALA A 170 -0.27 -5.95 -9.36
CA ALA A 170 1.06 -6.43 -9.05
C ALA A 170 2.07 -6.14 -10.17
N LEU A 171 3.34 -6.18 -9.78
CA LEU A 171 4.52 -6.06 -10.63
C LEU A 171 5.39 -7.31 -10.49
#